data_AF-A0A9P6AD31-F1
#
_entry.id   AF-A0A9P6AD31-F1
#
_cell.length_a   1.000
_cell.length_b   1.000
_cell.length_c   1.000
_cell.angle_alpha   90.00
_cell.angle_beta   90.00
_cell.angle_gamma   90.00
#
_symmetry.space_group_name_H-M   'P 1'
#
loop_
_entity.id
_entity.type
_entity.pdbx_description
1 polymer ?
#
loop_
_entity_poly.entity_id
_entity_poly.type
_entity_poly.pdbx_seq_one_letter_code
_entity_poly.pdbx_strand_id
1 'polypeptide(L)'
;MQHIMRDDPCRRATYGITIENATTRVWFCCRSSVVVSEPFDFIAEPKALVELFAAFAFADRASLGFDSTMMRAPGDPSQFIITVHSNDNKKDRRFRTRKILSSFGAEPLRGRGTRVYEAIGVDEHGKEMGDPVVLKDIWIDHDRMREGTILAQLYDEEDKKLSLAPCAPAL
;
A
#
# COMPACT_ATOMS: atom_id res chain seq x y z
N MET A 1 -9.23 13.72 2.67
CA MET A 1 -8.61 12.75 1.73
C MET A 1 -7.10 12.60 1.97
N GLN A 2 -6.32 13.68 1.92
CA GLN A 2 -4.85 13.65 2.12
C GLN A 2 -4.41 12.96 3.42
N HIS A 3 -4.94 13.38 4.59
CA HIS A 3 -4.62 12.77 5.88
C HIS A 3 -4.94 11.27 5.92
N ILE A 4 -6.10 10.86 5.39
CA ILE A 4 -6.49 9.45 5.31
C ILE A 4 -5.45 8.63 4.54
N MET A 5 -5.02 9.13 3.38
CA MET A 5 -4.01 8.46 2.55
C MET A 5 -2.61 8.46 3.18
N ARG A 6 -2.27 9.53 3.92
CA ARG A 6 -0.99 9.68 4.62
C ARG A 6 -0.90 8.81 5.88
N ASP A 7 -1.99 8.69 6.64
CA ASP A 7 -1.94 8.17 8.01
C ASP A 7 -2.48 6.74 8.12
N ASP A 8 -3.44 6.35 7.27
CA ASP A 8 -4.01 5.00 7.30
C ASP A 8 -3.31 4.11 6.26
N PRO A 9 -2.40 3.21 6.67
CA PRO A 9 -1.66 2.39 5.72
C PRO A 9 -2.55 1.37 5.01
N CYS A 10 -3.71 1.05 5.58
CA CYS A 10 -4.70 0.15 4.99
C CYS A 10 -5.50 0.78 3.84
N ARG A 11 -5.22 2.03 3.43
CA ARG A 11 -5.94 2.70 2.33
C ARG A 11 -5.11 2.67 1.08
N ARG A 12 -5.63 2.16 -0.04
CA ARG A 12 -5.11 2.31 -1.40
C ARG A 12 -5.67 3.52 -2.14
N ALA A 13 -6.91 3.88 -1.81
CA ALA A 13 -7.62 5.03 -2.32
C ALA A 13 -8.59 5.58 -1.25
N THR A 14 -9.12 6.77 -1.52
CA THR A 14 -10.14 7.42 -0.70
C THR A 14 -11.11 8.18 -1.59
N TYR A 15 -12.34 8.30 -1.12
CA TYR A 15 -13.38 9.09 -1.77
C TYR A 15 -13.67 10.35 -0.96
N GLY A 16 -14.11 11.40 -1.64
CA GLY A 16 -14.62 12.62 -1.05
C GLY A 16 -15.88 13.07 -1.77
N ILE A 17 -16.76 13.77 -1.07
CA ILE A 17 -17.93 14.41 -1.67
C ILE A 17 -17.82 15.89 -1.35
N THR A 18 -18.00 16.73 -2.36
CA THR A 18 -18.14 18.18 -2.18
C THR A 18 -19.55 18.56 -2.61
N ILE A 19 -20.25 19.29 -1.74
CA ILE A 19 -21.56 19.85 -2.00
C ILE A 19 -21.44 21.36 -1.85
N GLU A 20 -21.67 22.08 -2.94
CA GLU A 20 -21.73 23.54 -2.96
C GLU A 20 -23.11 23.95 -3.46
N ASN A 21 -23.90 24.55 -2.56
CA ASN A 21 -25.34 24.73 -2.75
C ASN A 21 -26.02 23.39 -3.10
N ALA A 22 -26.58 23.24 -4.32
CA ALA A 22 -27.17 21.99 -4.80
C ALA A 22 -26.21 21.14 -5.64
N THR A 23 -25.06 21.70 -6.04
CA THR A 23 -24.10 21.02 -6.91
C THR A 23 -23.25 20.04 -6.10
N THR A 24 -23.32 18.77 -6.45
CA THR A 24 -22.56 17.69 -5.85
C THR A 24 -21.49 17.19 -6.82
N ARG A 25 -20.28 16.92 -6.30
CA ARG A 25 -19.21 16.23 -7.01
C ARG A 25 -18.60 15.15 -6.13
N VAL A 26 -18.22 14.05 -6.76
CA VAL A 26 -17.52 12.94 -6.11
C VAL A 26 -16.06 12.97 -6.54
N TRP A 27 -15.18 12.91 -5.55
CA TRP A 27 -13.74 12.85 -5.72
C TRP A 27 -13.26 11.44 -5.45
N PHE A 28 -12.41 10.92 -6.32
CA PHE A 28 -11.63 9.72 -6.07
C PHE A 28 -10.15 10.09 -6.07
N CYS A 29 -9.46 9.72 -5.00
CA CYS A 29 -8.02 9.93 -4.86
C CYS A 29 -7.35 8.58 -4.58
N CYS A 30 -6.42 8.18 -5.44
CA CYS A 30 -5.50 7.09 -5.17
C CYS A 30 -4.05 7.59 -5.23
N ARG A 31 -3.08 6.68 -5.07
CA ARG A 31 -1.65 7.03 -5.06
C ARG A 31 -1.13 7.59 -6.39
N SER A 32 -1.79 7.27 -7.50
CA SER A 32 -1.36 7.70 -8.85
C SER A 32 -2.15 8.90 -9.38
N SER A 33 -3.43 9.01 -9.05
CA SER A 33 -4.35 9.95 -9.69
C SER A 33 -5.43 10.46 -8.75
N VAL A 34 -5.87 11.69 -9.02
CA VAL A 34 -7.09 12.27 -8.47
C VAL A 34 -8.04 12.52 -9.64
N VAL A 35 -9.25 12.00 -9.56
CA VAL A 35 -10.32 12.25 -10.54
C VAL A 35 -11.54 12.79 -9.82
N VAL A 36 -12.31 13.59 -10.53
CA VAL A 36 -13.55 14.20 -10.04
C VAL A 36 -14.67 13.87 -11.01
N SER A 37 -15.86 13.58 -10.51
CA SER A 37 -17.04 13.38 -11.34
C SER A 37 -17.45 14.68 -12.02
N GLU A 38 -18.25 14.55 -13.08
CA GLU A 38 -19.10 15.66 -13.52
C GLU A 38 -20.02 16.09 -12.36
N PRO A 39 -20.35 17.39 -12.27
CA PRO A 39 -21.29 17.89 -11.27
C PRO A 39 -22.72 17.40 -11.55
N PHE A 40 -23.49 17.15 -10.49
CA PHE A 40 -24.94 16.91 -10.59
C PHE A 40 -25.68 17.72 -9.53
N ASP A 41 -26.94 18.07 -9.79
CA ASP A 41 -27.79 18.79 -8.84
C ASP A 41 -28.58 17.77 -8.01
N PHE A 42 -28.31 17.70 -6.71
CA PHE A 42 -28.97 16.69 -5.87
C PHE A 42 -30.45 16.99 -5.57
N ILE A 43 -30.90 18.23 -5.77
CA ILE A 43 -32.31 18.63 -5.60
C ILE A 43 -33.09 18.20 -6.84
N ALA A 44 -32.53 18.41 -8.04
CA ALA A 44 -33.13 17.95 -9.30
C ALA A 44 -33.04 16.42 -9.45
N GLU A 45 -31.96 15.81 -8.97
CA GLU A 45 -31.66 14.38 -9.13
C GLU A 45 -31.45 13.68 -7.76
N PRO A 46 -32.46 13.68 -6.87
CA PRO A 46 -32.30 13.13 -5.52
C PRO A 46 -32.00 11.63 -5.52
N LYS A 47 -32.45 10.92 -6.57
CA LYS A 47 -32.17 9.50 -6.76
C LYS A 47 -30.67 9.22 -6.93
N ALA A 48 -29.95 10.08 -7.67
CA ALA A 48 -28.52 9.93 -7.87
C ALA A 48 -27.74 10.06 -6.55
N LEU A 49 -28.18 10.98 -5.67
CA LEU A 49 -27.59 11.13 -4.34
C LEU A 49 -27.85 9.90 -3.45
N VAL A 50 -29.08 9.36 -3.47
CA VAL A 50 -29.42 8.15 -2.72
C VAL A 50 -28.63 6.95 -3.24
N GLU A 51 -28.52 6.78 -4.55
CA GLU A 51 -27.73 5.72 -5.17
C GLU A 51 -26.25 5.84 -4.81
N LEU A 52 -25.70 7.06 -4.77
CA LEU A 52 -24.33 7.32 -4.33
C LEU A 52 -24.10 6.89 -2.88
N PHE A 53 -24.98 7.29 -1.95
CA PHE A 53 -24.83 6.90 -0.55
C PHE A 53 -25.05 5.40 -0.34
N ALA A 54 -25.99 4.80 -1.06
CA ALA A 54 -26.18 3.35 -1.06
C ALA A 54 -24.92 2.63 -1.58
N ALA A 55 -24.32 3.12 -2.67
CA ALA A 55 -23.07 2.57 -3.18
C ALA A 55 -21.96 2.61 -2.11
N PHE A 56 -21.79 3.71 -1.38
CA PHE A 56 -20.80 3.76 -0.29
C PHE A 56 -21.16 2.88 0.91
N ALA A 57 -22.44 2.78 1.27
CA ALA A 57 -22.88 1.99 2.42
C ALA A 57 -22.73 0.48 2.20
N PHE A 58 -22.92 0.02 0.96
CA PHE A 58 -22.93 -1.40 0.61
C PHE A 58 -21.69 -1.88 -0.15
N ALA A 59 -20.82 -0.98 -0.58
CA ALA A 59 -19.56 -1.35 -1.21
C ALA A 59 -18.68 -2.16 -0.24
N ASP A 60 -17.99 -3.17 -0.79
CA ASP A 60 -16.99 -3.91 -0.05
C ASP A 60 -15.77 -3.02 0.25
N ARG A 61 -14.92 -3.48 1.16
CA ARG A 61 -13.75 -2.73 1.61
C ARG A 61 -12.79 -2.39 0.46
N ALA A 62 -12.56 -3.32 -0.48
CA ALA A 62 -11.65 -3.05 -1.59
C ALA A 62 -12.22 -1.98 -2.53
N SER A 63 -13.52 -2.03 -2.82
CA SER A 63 -14.23 -1.00 -3.58
C SER A 63 -14.22 0.37 -2.89
N LEU A 64 -14.22 0.40 -1.55
CA LEU A 64 -14.04 1.62 -0.75
C LEU A 64 -12.57 2.09 -0.65
N GLY A 65 -11.67 1.47 -1.41
CA GLY A 65 -10.26 1.85 -1.47
C GLY A 65 -9.41 1.32 -0.32
N PHE A 66 -9.87 0.34 0.45
CA PHE A 66 -8.97 -0.36 1.38
C PHE A 66 -8.05 -1.33 0.63
N ASP A 67 -6.85 -1.54 1.17
CA ASP A 67 -5.95 -2.58 0.73
C ASP A 67 -6.46 -3.96 1.18
N SER A 68 -6.58 -4.90 0.25
CA SER A 68 -6.94 -6.29 0.58
C SER A 68 -5.76 -7.07 1.16
N THR A 69 -4.52 -6.60 0.96
CA THR A 69 -3.32 -7.26 1.46
C THR A 69 -2.86 -6.71 2.80
N MET A 70 -3.53 -5.69 3.35
CA MET A 70 -3.17 -5.09 4.63
C MET A 70 -4.40 -4.88 5.50
N MET A 71 -4.35 -5.42 6.71
CA MET A 71 -5.42 -5.27 7.70
C MET A 71 -4.85 -4.96 9.07
N ARG A 72 -5.65 -4.33 9.94
CA ARG A 72 -5.26 -4.15 11.35
C ARG A 72 -5.22 -5.50 12.05
N ALA A 73 -4.22 -5.70 12.90
CA ALA A 73 -4.12 -6.90 13.70
C ALA A 73 -5.24 -6.91 14.76
N PRO A 74 -5.84 -8.09 15.05
CA PRO A 74 -6.78 -8.20 16.15
C PRO A 74 -6.11 -7.85 17.49
N GLY A 75 -6.79 -7.09 18.35
CA GLY A 75 -6.33 -6.76 19.69
C GLY A 75 -5.43 -5.52 19.80
N ASP A 76 -4.66 -5.18 18.75
CA ASP A 76 -3.81 -3.99 18.74
C ASP A 76 -4.00 -3.17 17.45
N PRO A 77 -4.65 -2.00 17.51
CA PRO A 77 -4.89 -1.16 16.34
C PRO A 77 -3.62 -0.53 15.75
N SER A 78 -2.50 -0.55 16.47
CA SER A 78 -1.20 -0.03 15.99
C SER A 78 -0.46 -1.04 15.12
N GLN A 79 -0.86 -2.32 15.15
CA GLN A 79 -0.23 -3.39 14.39
C GLN A 79 -1.06 -3.75 13.16
N PHE A 80 -0.37 -4.21 12.13
CA PHE A 80 -0.94 -4.62 10.85
C PHE A 80 -0.51 -6.04 10.52
N ILE A 81 -1.42 -6.79 9.89
CA ILE A 81 -1.10 -8.00 9.18
C ILE A 81 -0.98 -7.64 7.69
N ILE A 82 0.19 -7.93 7.14
CA ILE A 82 0.54 -7.65 5.75
C ILE A 82 0.74 -8.98 5.03
N THR A 83 -0.02 -9.19 3.96
CA THR A 83 0.15 -10.29 3.02
C THR A 83 1.09 -9.83 1.91
N VAL A 84 2.20 -10.54 1.73
CA VAL A 84 3.17 -10.32 0.67
C VAL A 84 3.03 -11.46 -0.33
N HIS A 85 2.61 -11.11 -1.55
CA HIS A 85 2.50 -12.06 -2.65
C HIS A 85 3.88 -12.40 -3.20
N SER A 86 4.10 -13.69 -3.48
CA SER A 86 5.33 -14.13 -4.12
C SER A 86 5.19 -14.06 -5.64
N ASN A 87 6.23 -13.58 -6.32
CA ASN A 87 6.29 -13.59 -7.78
C ASN A 87 6.60 -14.98 -8.36
N ASP A 88 7.17 -15.90 -7.56
CA ASP A 88 7.76 -17.16 -8.06
C ASP A 88 6.89 -18.41 -7.77
N ASN A 89 5.56 -18.31 -7.86
CA ASN A 89 4.62 -19.40 -7.51
C ASN A 89 4.78 -19.97 -6.08
N LYS A 90 5.51 -19.28 -5.19
CA LYS A 90 5.56 -19.63 -3.76
C LYS A 90 4.28 -19.16 -3.08
N LYS A 91 3.90 -19.81 -1.98
CA LYS A 91 2.76 -19.39 -1.17
C LYS A 91 2.93 -17.95 -0.68
N ASP A 92 1.83 -17.22 -0.66
CA ASP A 92 1.73 -15.92 -0.01
C ASP A 92 2.22 -16.00 1.44
N ARG A 93 2.95 -14.98 1.86
CA ARG A 93 3.49 -14.90 3.23
C ARG A 93 2.78 -13.80 3.97
N ARG A 94 2.42 -14.08 5.23
CA ARG A 94 1.81 -13.09 6.12
C ARG A 94 2.80 -12.67 7.18
N PHE A 95 2.75 -11.40 7.52
CA PHE A 95 3.63 -10.81 8.53
C PHE A 95 2.83 -9.90 9.44
N ARG A 96 3.13 -9.93 10.74
CA ARG A 96 2.62 -8.98 11.73
C ARG A 96 3.68 -7.91 11.97
N THR A 97 3.31 -6.64 11.87
CA THR A 97 4.19 -5.52 12.20
C THR A 97 4.35 -5.39 13.71
N ARG A 98 5.57 -5.11 14.19
CA ARG A 98 5.87 -4.84 15.61
C ARG A 98 6.15 -3.36 15.86
N LYS A 99 6.91 -2.73 14.96
CA LYS A 99 7.34 -1.33 15.10
C LYS A 99 7.48 -0.66 13.74
N ILE A 100 7.17 0.63 13.69
CA ILE A 100 7.52 1.49 12.55
C ILE A 100 8.99 1.91 12.71
N LEU A 101 9.83 1.47 11.78
CA LEU A 101 11.24 1.84 11.72
C LEU A 101 11.44 3.17 11.01
N SER A 102 10.63 3.43 9.97
CA SER A 102 10.61 4.70 9.24
C SER A 102 9.23 4.91 8.63
N SER A 103 8.75 6.15 8.63
CA SER A 103 7.50 6.53 7.99
C SER A 103 7.67 7.88 7.32
N PHE A 104 7.75 7.86 5.99
CA PHE A 104 7.74 9.04 5.15
C PHE A 104 6.46 9.02 4.32
N GLY A 105 5.46 9.77 4.75
CA GLY A 105 4.22 9.93 3.99
C GLY A 105 4.40 10.88 2.82
N ALA A 106 3.61 10.71 1.76
CA ALA A 106 3.49 11.75 0.73
C ALA A 106 2.87 12.99 1.39
N GLU A 107 3.62 14.11 1.37
CA GLU A 107 3.12 15.40 1.86
C GLU A 107 1.95 15.92 1.00
N PRO A 108 2.01 15.89 -0.35
CA PRO A 108 0.85 16.12 -1.22
C PRO A 108 -0.07 14.90 -1.37
N LEU A 109 -1.31 15.11 -1.86
CA LEU A 109 -2.28 14.06 -2.25
C LEU A 109 -1.69 13.02 -3.23
N ARG A 110 -0.75 13.44 -4.07
CA ARG A 110 0.00 12.59 -5.01
C ARG A 110 1.49 12.72 -4.71
N GLY A 111 2.15 11.61 -4.40
CA GLY A 111 3.59 11.62 -4.17
C GLY A 111 4.11 10.26 -3.74
N ARG A 112 5.43 10.18 -3.64
CA ARG A 112 6.11 9.00 -3.10
C ARG A 112 5.86 8.94 -1.60
N GLY A 113 5.67 7.72 -1.11
CA GLY A 113 5.66 7.44 0.31
C GLY A 113 6.35 6.12 0.56
N THR A 114 6.91 6.00 1.75
CA THR A 114 7.61 4.81 2.18
C THR A 114 7.34 4.60 3.65
N ARG A 115 6.89 3.40 3.99
CA ARG A 115 6.76 2.95 5.37
C ARG A 115 7.59 1.70 5.54
N VAL A 116 8.41 1.69 6.57
CA VAL A 116 9.31 0.60 6.90
C VAL A 116 8.92 0.08 8.26
N TYR A 117 8.63 -1.21 8.32
CA TYR A 117 8.19 -1.91 9.51
C TYR A 117 9.22 -2.95 9.89
N GLU A 118 9.49 -3.06 11.19
CA GLU A 118 9.93 -4.33 11.76
C GLU A 118 8.69 -5.24 11.83
N ALA A 119 8.82 -6.46 11.31
CA ALA A 119 7.73 -7.41 11.25
C ALA A 119 8.22 -8.82 11.54
N ILE A 120 7.30 -9.72 11.84
CA ILE A 120 7.59 -11.14 12.03
C ILE A 120 6.61 -11.98 11.23
N GLY A 121 7.06 -13.12 10.70
CA GLY A 121 6.19 -14.04 9.98
C GLY A 121 5.06 -14.53 10.88
N VAL A 122 3.89 -14.79 10.30
CA VAL A 122 2.78 -15.42 11.02
C VAL A 122 2.22 -16.60 10.22
N ASP A 123 1.77 -17.63 10.94
CA ASP A 123 1.07 -18.77 10.35
C ASP A 123 -0.41 -18.45 10.05
N GLU A 124 -1.16 -19.46 9.59
CA GLU A 124 -2.58 -19.33 9.26
C GLU A 124 -3.44 -18.95 10.48
N HIS A 125 -3.00 -19.32 11.69
CA HIS A 125 -3.64 -19.01 12.96
C HIS A 125 -3.17 -17.68 13.58
N GLY A 126 -2.23 -16.98 12.93
CA GLY A 126 -1.68 -15.72 13.42
C GLY A 126 -0.62 -15.87 14.52
N LYS A 127 -0.06 -17.07 14.71
CA LYS A 127 1.07 -17.30 15.61
C LYS A 127 2.36 -16.86 14.93
N GLU A 128 3.21 -16.16 15.68
CA GLU A 128 4.48 -15.65 15.16
C GLU A 128 5.48 -16.79 14.90
N MET A 129 6.26 -16.65 13.82
CA MET A 129 7.20 -17.66 13.36
C MET A 129 8.40 -17.05 12.62
N GLY A 130 9.55 -17.71 12.78
CA GLY A 130 10.81 -17.33 12.15
C GLY A 130 11.45 -16.10 12.78
N ASP A 131 12.47 -15.58 12.10
CA ASP A 131 13.21 -14.41 12.56
C ASP A 131 12.51 -13.10 12.17
N PRO A 132 12.72 -12.01 12.93
CA PRO A 132 12.27 -10.69 12.55
C PRO A 132 12.79 -10.28 11.17
N VAL A 133 11.94 -9.61 10.40
CA VAL A 133 12.23 -9.09 9.07
C VAL A 133 11.93 -7.60 9.01
N VAL A 134 12.48 -6.95 7.98
CA VAL A 134 12.11 -5.58 7.63
C VAL A 134 11.20 -5.61 6.42
N LEU A 135 9.98 -5.07 6.57
CA LEU A 135 9.05 -4.87 5.47
C LEU A 135 9.05 -3.41 5.04
N LYS A 136 9.28 -3.18 3.75
CA LYS A 136 9.29 -1.86 3.14
C LYS A 136 8.09 -1.74 2.20
N ASP A 137 7.04 -1.05 2.66
CA ASP A 137 5.91 -0.62 1.83
C ASP A 137 6.31 0.67 1.10
N ILE A 138 6.36 0.62 -0.22
CA ILE A 138 6.83 1.71 -1.07
C ILE A 138 5.80 2.06 -2.13
N TRP A 139 5.63 3.37 -2.36
CA TRP A 139 4.84 3.90 -3.46
C TRP A 139 5.79 4.51 -4.47
N ILE A 140 6.06 3.74 -5.52
CA ILE A 140 6.88 4.15 -6.64
C ILE A 140 6.01 4.37 -7.88
N ASP A 141 6.50 5.21 -8.78
CA ASP A 141 5.88 5.40 -10.09
C ASP A 141 5.94 4.07 -10.89
N HIS A 142 4.93 3.80 -11.70
CA HIS A 142 4.80 2.54 -12.45
C HIS A 142 5.96 2.25 -13.42
N ASP A 143 6.67 3.28 -13.84
CA ASP A 143 7.83 3.23 -14.74
C ASP A 143 9.15 3.02 -13.99
N ARG A 144 9.13 2.96 -12.65
CA ARG A 144 10.32 2.76 -11.82
C ARG A 144 10.56 1.28 -11.53
N MET A 145 11.81 0.86 -11.70
CA MET A 145 12.26 -0.45 -11.25
C MET A 145 12.18 -0.54 -9.73
N ARG A 146 11.71 -1.69 -9.21
CA ARG A 146 11.63 -1.94 -7.77
C ARG A 146 13.04 -2.08 -7.20
N GLU A 147 13.26 -1.53 -6.01
CA GLU A 147 14.54 -1.61 -5.30
C GLU A 147 15.05 -3.05 -5.15
N GLY A 148 14.16 -4.00 -4.84
CA GLY A 148 14.54 -5.41 -4.74
C GLY A 148 15.10 -5.98 -6.05
N THR A 149 14.60 -5.53 -7.19
CA THR A 149 15.13 -5.93 -8.51
C THR A 149 16.49 -5.29 -8.77
N ILE A 150 16.65 -4.00 -8.43
CA ILE A 150 17.93 -3.30 -8.57
C ILE A 150 19.00 -3.97 -7.70
N LEU A 151 18.69 -4.27 -6.43
CA LEU A 151 19.61 -4.92 -5.51
C LEU A 151 20.00 -6.32 -6.00
N ALA A 152 19.04 -7.12 -6.47
CA ALA A 152 19.33 -8.43 -7.03
C ALA A 152 20.30 -8.35 -8.22
N GLN A 153 20.09 -7.39 -9.13
CA GLN A 153 21.00 -7.17 -10.27
C GLN A 153 22.41 -6.78 -9.81
N LEU A 154 22.52 -5.90 -8.81
CA LEU A 154 23.82 -5.47 -8.27
C LEU A 154 24.59 -6.62 -7.62
N TYR A 155 23.91 -7.47 -6.83
CA TYR A 155 24.53 -8.63 -6.22
C TYR A 155 24.97 -9.67 -7.27
N ASP A 156 24.13 -9.94 -8.27
CA ASP A 156 24.48 -10.84 -9.38
C ASP A 156 25.71 -10.36 -10.16
N GLU A 157 25.87 -9.03 -10.33
CA GLU A 157 27.05 -8.44 -10.97
C GLU A 157 28.31 -8.55 -10.09
N GLU A 158 28.16 -8.37 -8.78
CA GLU A 158 29.26 -8.51 -7.83
C GLU A 158 29.77 -9.95 -7.76
N ASP A 159 28.88 -10.94 -7.69
CA ASP A 159 29.22 -12.37 -7.69
C ASP A 159 29.94 -12.78 -8.98
N LYS A 160 29.51 -12.24 -10.13
CA LYS A 160 30.20 -12.44 -11.42
C LYS A 160 31.61 -11.83 -11.42
N LYS A 161 31.79 -10.65 -10.83
CA LYS A 161 33.13 -10.03 -10.72
C LYS A 161 34.04 -10.84 -9.79
N LEU A 162 33.51 -11.33 -8.67
CA LEU A 162 34.27 -12.10 -7.69
C LEU A 162 34.68 -13.47 -8.25
N SER A 163 33.81 -14.11 -9.05
CA SER A 163 34.12 -15.38 -9.73
C SER A 163 35.08 -15.26 -10.90
N LEU A 164 35.28 -14.05 -11.44
CA LEU A 164 36.25 -13.75 -12.50
C LEU A 164 37.59 -13.21 -11.96
N ALA A 165 37.72 -12.97 -10.65
CA ALA A 165 38.96 -12.53 -10.05
C ALA A 165 39.99 -13.68 -10.06
N PRO A 166 41.20 -13.49 -10.64
CA PRO A 166 42.21 -14.52 -10.64
C PRO A 166 42.64 -14.84 -9.19
N CYS A 167 42.71 -16.13 -8.83
CA CYS A 167 43.32 -16.56 -7.58
C CYS A 167 44.70 -15.92 -7.47
N ALA A 168 44.91 -15.09 -6.45
CA ALA A 168 46.23 -14.54 -6.16
C ALA A 168 47.22 -15.72 -5.99
N PRO A 169 48.41 -15.66 -6.61
CA PRO A 169 49.37 -16.73 -6.46
C PRO A 169 49.77 -16.83 -4.99
N ALA A 170 49.64 -18.03 -4.42
CA ALA A 170 50.13 -18.32 -3.08
C ALA A 170 51.64 -18.09 -3.04
N LEU A 171 52.09 -17.19 -2.16
CA LEU A 171 53.51 -16.96 -1.85
C LEU A 171 54.08 -18.09 -1.01
#